data_AF-A0A1R3WVM2-F1
#
_entry.id   AF-A0A1R3WVM2-F1
#
_cell.length_a   1.000
_cell.length_b   1.000
_cell.length_c   1.000
_cell.angle_alpha   90.00
_cell.angle_beta   90.00
_cell.angle_gamma   90.00
#
_symmetry.space_group_name_H-M   'P 1'
#
loop_
_entity.id
_entity.type
_entity.pdbx_description
1 polymer ?
#
loop_
_entity_poly.entity_id
_entity_poly.type
_entity_poly.pdbx_seq_one_letter_code
_entity_poly.pdbx_strand_id
1 'polypeptide(L)'
;MLALGTAGILLALGAIIAVLVDPFTRVPTTVDSTTEWLARVLLALGVAWLVIGMLAARTRLVRRPGAAAARATWIASTRPWRARESSLGLLPLDRWLMILVPGGLLVTTRIVQTPRDGLFGVAIAVLGWLLFATAVRLLLGRRSPWPIIAAVGGALVLRCVVALLAVALSGPDGVWPTLWSAPAARILYLMVAFALLAWVFVVAGWSLAPQLGRPRAAGIALAGVGIGTALPAGTIALAGAGDALRSWNEQVGILPWDLARLTGMRDGAFPMELVGVAAAIGVIATVVGILLALPRRVYERRTR
;
A
#
# COMPACT_ATOMS: atom_id res chain seq x y z
N MET A 1 -10.39 -19.10 -7.50
CA MET A 1 -9.26 -19.35 -8.41
C MET A 1 -8.60 -18.06 -8.87
N LEU A 2 -9.34 -17.08 -9.41
CA LEU A 2 -8.74 -15.81 -9.89
C LEU A 2 -7.91 -15.04 -8.83
N ALA A 3 -8.41 -14.86 -7.61
CA ALA A 3 -7.64 -14.15 -6.56
C ALA A 3 -6.31 -14.81 -6.19
N LEU A 4 -6.30 -16.14 -6.05
CA LEU A 4 -5.09 -16.90 -5.75
C LEU A 4 -4.10 -16.85 -6.92
N GLY A 5 -4.58 -16.95 -8.16
CA GLY A 5 -3.75 -16.79 -9.35
C GLY A 5 -3.13 -15.39 -9.42
N THR A 6 -3.91 -14.33 -9.18
CA THR A 6 -3.38 -12.96 -9.13
C THR A 6 -2.39 -12.77 -8.00
N ALA A 7 -2.66 -13.28 -6.80
CA ALA A 7 -1.69 -13.24 -5.69
C ALA A 7 -0.39 -13.96 -6.05
N GLY A 8 -0.47 -15.14 -6.69
CA GLY A 8 0.71 -15.87 -7.19
C GLY A 8 1.51 -15.07 -8.21
N ILE A 9 0.85 -14.41 -9.16
CA ILE A 9 1.51 -13.53 -10.15
C ILE A 9 2.18 -12.34 -9.46
N LEU A 10 1.50 -11.71 -8.50
CA LEU A 10 2.06 -10.57 -7.76
C LEU A 10 3.27 -10.98 -6.91
N LEU A 11 3.26 -12.19 -6.35
CA LEU A 11 4.42 -12.75 -5.65
C LEU A 11 5.55 -13.06 -6.63
N ALA A 12 5.27 -13.64 -7.80
CA ALA A 12 6.30 -13.89 -8.83
C ALA A 12 6.95 -12.58 -9.32
N LEU A 13 6.14 -11.55 -9.61
CA LEU A 13 6.64 -10.21 -9.95
C LEU A 13 7.42 -9.59 -8.79
N GLY A 14 6.93 -9.75 -7.56
CA GLY A 14 7.62 -9.33 -6.35
C GLY A 14 8.97 -10.01 -6.18
N ALA A 15 9.09 -11.30 -6.51
CA ALA A 15 10.36 -12.03 -6.46
C ALA A 15 11.35 -11.50 -7.49
N ILE A 16 10.91 -11.25 -8.72
CA ILE A 16 11.75 -10.66 -9.78
C ILE A 16 12.27 -9.28 -9.33
N ILE A 17 11.37 -8.41 -8.87
CA ILE A 17 11.74 -7.07 -8.39
C ILE A 17 12.67 -7.18 -7.17
N ALA A 18 12.37 -8.08 -6.23
CA ALA A 18 13.18 -8.29 -5.05
C ALA A 18 14.60 -8.73 -5.41
N VAL A 19 14.78 -9.68 -6.33
CA VAL A 19 16.11 -10.11 -6.81
C VAL A 19 16.86 -8.98 -7.50
N LEU A 20 16.18 -8.17 -8.31
CA LEU A 20 16.80 -7.02 -8.98
C LEU A 20 17.25 -5.95 -7.97
N VAL A 21 16.52 -5.79 -6.87
CA VAL A 21 16.75 -4.74 -5.89
C VAL A 21 17.62 -5.19 -4.71
N ASP A 22 17.68 -6.50 -4.42
CA ASP A 22 18.42 -7.12 -3.32
C ASP A 22 19.89 -6.65 -3.20
N PRO A 23 20.68 -6.51 -4.30
CA PRO A 23 22.07 -6.05 -4.19
C PRO A 23 22.23 -4.67 -3.55
N PHE A 24 21.17 -3.85 -3.56
CA PHE A 24 21.19 -2.45 -3.13
C PHE A 24 20.74 -2.26 -1.66
N THR A 25 20.46 -3.34 -0.94
CA THR A 25 19.79 -3.34 0.37
C THR A 25 20.67 -3.44 1.62
N ARG A 26 21.98 -3.29 1.49
CA ARG A 26 22.91 -4.03 2.36
C ARG A 26 23.25 -3.42 3.72
N VAL A 27 22.54 -2.42 4.22
CA VAL A 27 22.92 -1.78 5.48
C VAL A 27 21.78 -1.79 6.50
N PRO A 28 21.96 -2.47 7.65
CA PRO A 28 21.00 -2.40 8.74
C PRO A 28 21.07 -1.03 9.43
N THR A 29 19.96 -0.31 9.46
CA THR A 29 19.73 0.73 10.46
C THR A 29 19.34 0.05 11.77
N THR A 30 20.04 0.39 12.86
CA THR A 30 19.68 -0.11 14.19
C THR A 30 18.36 0.52 14.63
N VAL A 31 17.35 -0.31 14.90
CA VAL A 31 16.08 0.13 15.45
C VAL A 31 16.24 0.34 16.95
N ASP A 32 15.92 1.52 17.47
CA ASP A 32 15.95 1.77 18.91
C ASP A 32 14.83 0.99 19.64
N SER A 33 15.02 0.76 20.94
CA SER A 33 14.09 -0.02 21.75
C SER A 33 12.68 0.57 21.86
N THR A 34 12.54 1.89 21.74
CA THR A 34 11.23 2.56 21.78
C THR A 34 10.46 2.29 20.49
N THR A 35 11.12 2.46 19.35
CA THR A 35 10.57 2.18 18.02
C THR A 35 10.16 0.71 17.89
N GLU A 36 10.97 -0.20 18.42
CA GLU A 36 10.64 -1.63 18.48
C GLU A 36 9.36 -1.90 19.29
N TRP A 37 9.26 -1.36 20.50
CA TRP A 37 8.09 -1.55 21.35
C TRP A 37 6.82 -0.96 20.75
N LEU A 38 6.91 0.22 20.15
CA LEU A 38 5.82 0.83 19.41
C LEU A 38 5.38 -0.07 18.24
N ALA A 39 6.33 -0.63 17.50
CA ALA A 39 6.02 -1.56 16.42
C ALA A 39 5.32 -2.82 16.93
N ARG A 40 5.73 -3.39 18.08
CA ARG A 40 5.06 -4.54 18.71
C ARG A 40 3.62 -4.25 19.11
N VAL A 41 3.37 -3.09 19.71
CA VAL A 41 2.00 -2.66 20.07
C VAL A 41 1.13 -2.48 18.83
N LEU A 42 1.62 -1.77 17.82
CA LEU A 42 0.91 -1.59 16.55
C LEU A 42 0.68 -2.93 15.82
N LEU A 43 1.66 -3.83 15.84
CA LEU A 43 1.55 -5.17 15.28
C LEU A 43 0.45 -5.95 15.98
N ALA A 44 0.41 -5.94 17.31
CA ALA A 44 -0.63 -6.61 18.09
C ALA A 44 -2.03 -6.07 17.73
N LEU A 45 -2.18 -4.76 17.61
CA LEU A 45 -3.45 -4.13 17.18
C LEU A 45 -3.85 -4.52 15.75
N GLY A 46 -2.89 -4.50 14.81
CA GLY A 46 -3.11 -4.89 13.42
C GLY A 46 -3.50 -6.37 13.28
N VAL A 47 -2.81 -7.25 14.00
CA VAL A 47 -3.12 -8.69 14.06
C VAL A 47 -4.49 -8.91 14.70
N ALA A 48 -4.80 -8.23 15.81
CA ALA A 48 -6.11 -8.31 16.45
C ALA A 48 -7.23 -7.92 15.48
N TRP A 49 -7.06 -6.84 14.71
CA TRP A 49 -8.02 -6.42 13.68
C TRP A 49 -8.24 -7.51 12.62
N LEU A 50 -7.16 -8.11 12.10
CA LEU A 50 -7.24 -9.18 11.11
C LEU A 50 -7.89 -10.44 11.67
N VAL A 51 -7.53 -10.85 12.90
CA VAL A 51 -8.07 -12.03 13.57
C VAL A 51 -9.56 -11.84 13.85
N ILE A 52 -9.97 -10.68 14.39
CA ILE A 52 -11.38 -10.34 14.60
C ILE A 52 -12.12 -10.41 13.27
N GLY A 53 -11.58 -9.82 12.19
CA GLY A 53 -12.20 -9.86 10.88
C GLY A 53 -12.35 -11.27 10.31
N MET A 54 -11.31 -12.10 10.45
CA MET A 54 -11.30 -13.49 10.02
C MET A 54 -12.30 -14.36 10.80
N LEU A 55 -12.34 -14.21 12.13
CA LEU A 55 -13.26 -14.95 12.99
C LEU A 55 -14.70 -14.49 12.77
N ALA A 56 -14.96 -13.18 12.70
CA ALA A 56 -16.28 -12.62 12.41
C ALA A 56 -16.78 -12.97 11.00
N ALA A 57 -15.88 -13.23 10.04
CA ALA A 57 -16.27 -13.74 8.72
C ALA A 57 -16.78 -15.19 8.76
N ARG A 58 -16.35 -15.99 9.74
CA ARG A 58 -16.71 -17.41 9.90
C ARG A 58 -17.81 -17.67 10.93
N THR A 59 -18.07 -16.72 11.83
CA THR A 59 -18.95 -16.89 12.98
C THR A 59 -20.05 -15.83 13.02
N ARG A 60 -21.06 -16.00 13.89
CA ARG A 60 -22.12 -15.01 14.13
C ARG A 60 -21.68 -13.82 15.01
N LEU A 61 -20.37 -13.58 15.19
CA LEU A 61 -19.82 -12.51 16.05
C LEU A 61 -20.15 -11.07 15.60
N VAL A 62 -20.93 -10.91 14.54
CA VAL A 62 -21.27 -9.63 13.86
C VAL A 62 -22.09 -8.66 14.75
N ARG A 63 -22.54 -9.09 15.94
CA ARG A 63 -23.33 -8.24 16.85
C ARG A 63 -22.51 -7.25 17.70
N ARG A 64 -21.18 -7.34 17.76
CA ARG A 64 -20.36 -6.40 18.55
C ARG A 64 -19.88 -5.21 17.69
N PRO A 65 -19.90 -3.97 18.20
CA PRO A 65 -19.39 -2.81 17.48
C PRO A 65 -17.91 -3.03 17.11
N GLY A 66 -17.52 -2.67 15.88
CA GLY A 66 -16.18 -2.86 15.34
C GLY A 66 -15.92 -4.22 14.71
N ALA A 67 -16.59 -5.30 15.16
CA ALA A 67 -16.42 -6.63 14.55
C ALA A 67 -16.99 -6.66 13.12
N ALA A 68 -18.05 -5.90 12.84
CA ALA A 68 -18.61 -5.76 11.51
C ALA A 68 -17.66 -5.01 10.55
N ALA A 69 -16.99 -3.96 11.02
CA ALA A 69 -15.97 -3.24 10.27
C ALA A 69 -14.74 -4.12 9.95
N ALA A 70 -14.20 -4.83 10.95
CA ALA A 70 -13.10 -5.76 10.77
C ALA A 70 -13.46 -6.88 9.80
N ARG A 71 -14.66 -7.45 9.91
CA ARG A 71 -15.20 -8.44 8.96
C ARG A 71 -15.30 -7.86 7.55
N ALA A 72 -15.83 -6.65 7.42
CA ALA A 72 -16.03 -6.01 6.13
C ALA A 72 -14.69 -5.82 5.41
N THR A 73 -13.68 -5.32 6.12
CA THR A 73 -12.32 -5.12 5.59
C THR A 73 -11.64 -6.45 5.25
N TRP A 74 -11.77 -7.48 6.08
CA TRP A 74 -11.22 -8.82 5.81
C TRP A 74 -11.84 -9.49 4.58
N ILE A 75 -13.18 -9.47 4.47
CA ILE A 75 -13.87 -10.07 3.32
C ILE A 75 -13.56 -9.27 2.05
N ALA A 76 -13.55 -7.94 2.12
CA ALA A 76 -13.31 -7.11 0.96
C ALA A 76 -11.84 -7.17 0.49
N SER A 77 -10.87 -7.41 1.37
CA SER A 77 -9.47 -7.57 0.96
C SER A 77 -9.17 -8.95 0.38
N THR A 78 -9.86 -10.00 0.82
CA THR A 78 -9.64 -11.38 0.34
C THR A 78 -10.56 -11.77 -0.83
N ARG A 79 -11.75 -11.17 -0.88
CA ARG A 79 -12.81 -11.41 -1.88
C ARG A 79 -13.42 -10.07 -2.32
N PRO A 80 -12.65 -9.20 -2.99
CA PRO A 80 -13.05 -7.81 -3.27
C PRO A 80 -14.31 -7.69 -4.13
N TRP A 81 -14.65 -8.70 -4.95
CA TRP A 81 -15.93 -8.72 -5.67
C TRP A 81 -17.16 -8.74 -4.74
N ARG A 82 -17.01 -9.16 -3.48
CA ARG A 82 -18.08 -9.15 -2.46
C ARG A 82 -18.02 -7.92 -1.53
N ALA A 83 -17.16 -6.95 -1.81
CA ALA A 83 -16.97 -5.78 -0.94
C ALA A 83 -18.26 -4.94 -0.78
N ARG A 84 -19.16 -4.97 -1.77
CA ARG A 84 -20.46 -4.31 -1.67
C ARG A 84 -21.35 -5.00 -0.65
N GLU A 85 -21.46 -6.33 -0.69
CA GLU A 85 -22.25 -7.11 0.26
C GLU A 85 -21.75 -6.93 1.69
N SER A 86 -20.43 -6.84 1.87
CA SER A 86 -19.81 -6.75 3.19
C SER A 86 -19.93 -5.36 3.84
N SER A 87 -20.27 -4.32 3.08
CA SER A 87 -20.41 -2.94 3.58
C SER A 87 -21.87 -2.48 3.74
N LEU A 88 -22.85 -3.33 3.38
CA LEU A 88 -24.27 -3.05 3.61
C LEU A 88 -24.63 -3.24 5.09
N GLY A 89 -25.49 -2.36 5.60
CA GLY A 89 -26.01 -2.47 6.98
C GLY A 89 -25.03 -2.10 8.09
N LEU A 90 -23.87 -1.51 7.77
CA LEU A 90 -22.90 -1.08 8.77
C LEU A 90 -23.42 0.11 9.59
N LEU A 91 -23.19 0.03 10.90
CA LEU A 91 -23.47 1.12 11.84
C LEU A 91 -22.55 2.33 11.56
N PRO A 92 -22.94 3.55 11.97
CA PRO A 92 -22.10 4.74 11.82
C PRO A 92 -20.70 4.59 12.44
N LEU A 93 -20.61 3.95 13.61
CA LEU A 93 -19.33 3.68 14.27
C LEU A 93 -18.46 2.73 13.44
N ASP A 94 -19.02 1.66 12.88
CA ASP A 94 -18.27 0.72 12.05
C ASP A 94 -17.68 1.40 10.79
N ARG A 95 -18.43 2.33 10.21
CA ARG A 95 -17.98 3.13 9.08
C ARG A 95 -16.77 4.00 9.44
N TRP A 96 -16.79 4.63 10.61
CA TRP A 96 -15.64 5.39 11.11
C TRP A 96 -14.45 4.48 11.39
N LEU A 97 -14.67 3.32 12.02
CA LEU A 97 -13.60 2.35 12.31
C LEU A 97 -12.94 1.81 11.03
N MET A 98 -13.69 1.64 9.94
CA MET A 98 -13.12 1.25 8.63
C MET A 98 -12.16 2.28 8.03
N ILE A 99 -12.23 3.54 8.47
CA ILE A 99 -11.33 4.61 8.02
C ILE A 99 -10.22 4.79 9.06
N LEU A 100 -10.59 4.96 10.32
CA LEU A 100 -9.69 5.28 11.42
C LEU A 100 -8.68 4.16 11.70
N VAL A 101 -9.10 2.90 11.68
CA VAL A 101 -8.18 1.80 12.00
C VAL A 101 -7.15 1.59 10.88
N PRO A 102 -7.52 1.39 9.60
CA PRO A 102 -6.53 1.25 8.53
C PRO A 102 -5.72 2.53 8.30
N GLY A 103 -6.36 3.70 8.34
CA GLY A 103 -5.70 4.99 8.13
C GLY A 103 -4.74 5.33 9.28
N GLY A 104 -5.18 5.14 10.52
CA GLY A 104 -4.35 5.29 11.71
C GLY A 104 -3.17 4.34 11.68
N LEU A 105 -3.40 3.05 11.44
CA LEU A 105 -2.33 2.05 11.35
C LEU A 105 -1.34 2.38 10.23
N LEU A 106 -1.81 2.84 9.06
CA LEU A 106 -0.94 3.27 7.98
C LEU A 106 -0.03 4.43 8.42
N VAL A 107 -0.61 5.51 8.96
CA VAL A 107 0.14 6.71 9.36
C VAL A 107 1.12 6.37 10.49
N THR A 108 0.68 5.67 11.52
CA THR A 108 1.55 5.31 12.65
C THR A 108 2.64 4.33 12.22
N THR A 109 2.35 3.37 11.34
CA THR A 109 3.38 2.49 10.76
C THR A 109 4.41 3.29 9.99
N ARG A 110 4.01 4.31 9.23
CA ARG A 110 4.96 5.19 8.53
C ARG A 110 5.81 6.00 9.47
N ILE A 111 5.24 6.54 10.55
CA ILE A 111 5.98 7.28 11.56
C ILE A 111 6.98 6.36 12.26
N VAL A 112 6.58 5.16 12.68
CA VAL A 112 7.45 4.18 13.35
C VAL A 112 8.58 3.71 12.42
N GLN A 113 8.32 3.60 11.12
CA GLN A 113 9.35 3.26 10.16
C GLN A 113 10.34 4.39 9.89
N THR A 114 10.05 5.63 10.32
CA THR A 114 10.81 6.82 9.91
C THR A 114 11.55 7.45 11.09
N PRO A 115 12.88 7.61 11.01
CA PRO A 115 13.65 8.45 11.93
C PRO A 115 13.11 9.88 11.95
N ARG A 116 13.34 10.59 13.06
CA ARG A 116 12.69 11.89 13.35
C ARG A 116 12.90 12.96 12.26
N ASP A 117 13.96 12.83 11.46
CA ASP A 117 14.32 13.80 10.41
C ASP A 117 13.68 13.46 9.05
N GLY A 118 13.07 12.27 8.90
CA GLY A 118 12.45 11.77 7.67
C GLY A 118 10.95 12.07 7.50
N LEU A 119 10.35 12.92 8.37
CA LEU A 119 8.90 13.20 8.37
C LEU A 119 8.36 13.70 7.02
N PHE A 120 9.21 14.32 6.20
CA PHE A 120 8.85 14.73 4.84
C PHE A 120 8.47 13.54 3.94
N GLY A 121 9.19 12.42 4.05
CA GLY A 121 8.85 11.20 3.31
C GLY A 121 7.54 10.58 3.79
N VAL A 122 7.23 10.67 5.10
CA VAL A 122 5.92 10.29 5.64
C VAL A 122 4.82 11.16 5.04
N ALA A 123 5.03 12.48 4.98
CA ALA A 123 4.08 13.41 4.39
C ALA A 123 3.82 13.11 2.90
N ILE A 124 4.86 12.81 2.11
CA ILE A 124 4.70 12.40 0.70
C ILE A 124 3.93 11.08 0.59
N ALA A 125 4.25 10.09 1.43
CA ALA A 125 3.55 8.81 1.41
C ALA A 125 2.05 8.99 1.73
N VAL A 126 1.73 9.78 2.76
CA VAL A 126 0.35 10.11 3.13
C VAL A 126 -0.33 10.89 2.02
N LEU A 127 0.35 11.87 1.41
CA LEU A 127 -0.15 12.64 0.28
C LEU A 127 -0.50 11.73 -0.91
N GLY A 128 0.32 10.73 -1.22
CA GLY A 128 0.01 9.75 -2.27
C GLY A 128 -1.28 8.97 -2.01
N TRP A 129 -1.50 8.53 -0.76
CA TRP A 129 -2.76 7.89 -0.38
C TRP A 129 -3.95 8.84 -0.43
N LEU A 130 -3.78 10.10 -0.01
CA LEU A 130 -4.82 11.13 -0.08
C LEU A 130 -5.18 11.49 -1.53
N LEU A 131 -4.19 11.60 -2.42
CA LEU A 131 -4.41 11.84 -3.84
C LEU A 131 -5.14 10.66 -4.50
N PHE A 132 -4.75 9.42 -4.17
CA PHE A 132 -5.48 8.25 -4.62
C PHE A 132 -6.92 8.23 -4.11
N ALA A 133 -7.15 8.46 -2.81
CA ALA A 133 -8.48 8.52 -2.22
C ALA A 133 -9.35 9.61 -2.84
N THR A 134 -8.75 10.77 -3.13
CA THR A 134 -9.41 11.90 -3.79
C THR A 134 -9.79 11.55 -5.23
N ALA A 135 -8.85 11.00 -6.01
CA ALA A 135 -9.11 10.56 -7.38
C ALA A 135 -10.25 9.53 -7.42
N VAL A 136 -10.22 8.53 -6.54
CA VAL A 136 -11.30 7.56 -6.37
C VAL A 136 -12.63 8.27 -6.05
N ARG A 137 -12.64 9.17 -5.06
CA ARG A 137 -13.85 9.87 -4.61
C ARG A 137 -14.49 10.68 -5.73
N LEU A 138 -13.67 11.38 -6.52
CA LEU A 138 -14.10 12.18 -7.67
C LEU A 138 -14.66 11.29 -8.78
N LEU A 139 -13.97 10.20 -9.14
CA LEU A 139 -14.37 9.29 -10.22
C LEU A 139 -15.61 8.45 -9.87
N LEU A 140 -15.82 8.18 -8.59
CA LEU A 140 -16.97 7.43 -8.08
C LEU A 140 -18.27 8.26 -8.11
N GLY A 141 -18.17 9.59 -7.95
CA GLY A 141 -19.30 10.53 -8.01
C GLY A 141 -20.30 10.31 -6.87
N ARG A 142 -21.59 10.13 -7.17
CA ARG A 142 -22.64 9.92 -6.13
C ARG A 142 -22.74 8.49 -5.59
N ARG A 143 -21.90 7.56 -6.07
CA ARG A 143 -21.94 6.14 -5.66
C ARG A 143 -21.29 5.95 -4.28
N SER A 144 -21.62 4.83 -3.63
CA SER A 144 -21.16 4.51 -2.27
C SER A 144 -19.66 4.21 -2.23
N PRO A 145 -18.85 4.91 -1.39
CA PRO A 145 -17.41 4.67 -1.25
C PRO A 145 -17.06 3.50 -0.32
N TRP A 146 -18.01 3.01 0.46
CA TRP A 146 -17.75 2.00 1.50
C TRP A 146 -17.13 0.69 0.99
N PRO A 147 -17.48 0.15 -0.20
CA PRO A 147 -16.87 -1.08 -0.71
C PRO A 147 -15.36 -0.93 -0.97
N ILE A 148 -14.92 0.20 -1.53
CA ILE A 148 -13.50 0.43 -1.80
C ILE A 148 -12.74 0.75 -0.52
N ILE A 149 -13.34 1.50 0.41
CA ILE A 149 -12.75 1.73 1.74
C ILE A 149 -12.53 0.40 2.47
N ALA A 150 -13.50 -0.52 2.41
CA ALA A 150 -13.35 -1.85 3.00
C ALA A 150 -12.18 -2.62 2.37
N ALA A 151 -12.15 -2.68 1.04
CA ALA A 151 -11.18 -3.47 0.29
C ALA A 151 -9.75 -2.95 0.49
N VAL A 152 -9.55 -1.65 0.26
CA VAL A 152 -8.27 -0.97 0.42
C VAL A 152 -7.83 -0.99 1.88
N GLY A 153 -8.74 -0.71 2.81
CA GLY A 153 -8.45 -0.73 4.25
C GLY A 153 -7.94 -2.09 4.73
N GLY A 154 -8.58 -3.19 4.33
CA GLY A 154 -8.11 -4.53 4.70
C GLY A 154 -6.76 -4.90 4.08
N ALA A 155 -6.53 -4.52 2.82
CA ALA A 155 -5.24 -4.74 2.15
C ALA A 155 -4.11 -3.89 2.77
N LEU A 156 -4.41 -2.66 3.17
CA LEU A 156 -3.49 -1.77 3.89
C LEU A 156 -3.11 -2.34 5.25
N VAL A 157 -4.06 -2.87 6.02
CA VAL A 157 -3.76 -3.49 7.32
C VAL A 157 -2.83 -4.69 7.14
N LEU A 158 -3.07 -5.56 6.15
CA LEU A 158 -2.17 -6.69 5.84
C LEU A 158 -0.75 -6.21 5.52
N ARG A 159 -0.63 -5.17 4.69
CA ARG A 159 0.66 -4.55 4.37
C ARG A 159 1.35 -3.99 5.62
N CYS A 160 0.62 -3.26 6.46
CA CYS A 160 1.18 -2.68 7.68
C CYS A 160 1.63 -3.78 8.65
N VAL A 161 0.87 -4.86 8.80
CA VAL A 161 1.26 -6.01 9.66
C VAL A 161 2.56 -6.64 9.19
N VAL A 162 2.76 -6.87 7.89
CA VAL A 162 4.04 -7.40 7.37
C VAL A 162 5.19 -6.43 7.63
N ALA A 163 4.96 -5.14 7.45
CA ALA A 163 6.00 -4.13 7.62
C ALA A 163 6.35 -3.93 9.11
N LEU A 164 5.35 -3.94 10.00
CA LEU A 164 5.52 -3.88 11.45
C LEU A 164 6.15 -5.15 12.01
N LEU A 165 5.88 -6.34 11.43
CA LEU A 165 6.52 -7.58 11.85
C LEU A 165 8.04 -7.50 11.69
N ALA A 166 8.51 -6.92 10.57
CA ALA A 166 9.93 -6.74 10.35
C ALA A 166 10.54 -5.83 11.44
N VAL A 167 9.94 -4.66 11.70
CA VAL A 167 10.42 -3.70 12.72
C VAL A 167 10.31 -4.25 14.16
N ALA A 168 9.20 -4.93 14.49
CA ALA A 168 8.92 -5.44 15.83
C ALA A 168 9.87 -6.56 16.27
N LEU A 169 10.48 -7.25 15.29
CA LEU A 169 11.48 -8.28 15.51
C LEU A 169 12.92 -7.73 15.39
N SER A 170 13.10 -6.40 15.38
CA SER A 170 14.38 -5.75 15.09
C SER A 170 15.26 -5.33 16.27
N GLY A 171 14.93 -5.75 17.49
CA GLY A 171 15.73 -5.43 18.67
C GLY A 171 17.19 -5.90 18.60
N PRO A 172 18.01 -5.55 19.63
CA PRO A 172 19.44 -5.86 19.68
C PRO A 172 19.81 -7.33 19.41
N ASP A 173 18.95 -8.26 19.83
CA ASP A 173 19.09 -9.72 19.64
C ASP A 173 18.06 -10.29 18.63
N GLY A 174 17.42 -9.42 17.84
CA GLY A 174 16.29 -9.74 16.98
C GLY A 174 16.65 -10.40 15.64
N VAL A 175 15.64 -10.62 14.79
CA VAL A 175 15.82 -11.20 13.45
C VAL A 175 16.37 -10.21 12.42
N TRP A 176 16.53 -8.94 12.79
CA TRP A 176 16.90 -7.86 11.88
C TRP A 176 18.31 -7.99 11.30
N PRO A 177 19.35 -8.32 12.09
CA PRO A 177 20.64 -8.72 11.52
C PRO A 177 20.50 -9.90 10.55
N THR A 178 19.67 -10.89 10.84
CA THR A 178 19.42 -12.06 9.95
C THR A 178 18.70 -11.67 8.67
N LEU A 179 17.70 -10.78 8.74
CA LEU A 179 16.94 -10.29 7.59
C LEU A 179 17.85 -9.57 6.58
N TRP A 180 18.81 -8.77 7.07
CA TRP A 180 19.73 -8.02 6.20
C TRP A 180 21.03 -8.77 5.87
N SER A 181 21.39 -9.80 6.62
CA SER A 181 22.54 -10.66 6.30
C SER A 181 22.19 -11.82 5.36
N ALA A 182 20.97 -12.35 5.40
CA ALA A 182 20.52 -13.46 4.55
C ALA A 182 19.72 -12.96 3.33
N PRO A 183 20.25 -13.06 2.09
CA PRO A 183 19.55 -12.58 0.89
C PRO A 183 18.18 -13.21 0.69
N ALA A 184 18.02 -14.50 1.01
CA ALA A 184 16.74 -15.19 0.89
C ALA A 184 15.64 -14.59 1.79
N ALA A 185 15.97 -14.22 3.03
CA ALA A 185 15.02 -13.61 3.97
C ALA A 185 14.56 -12.24 3.47
N ARG A 186 15.50 -11.45 2.96
CA ARG A 186 15.24 -10.14 2.38
C ARG A 186 14.40 -10.19 1.12
N ILE A 187 14.75 -11.08 0.18
CA ILE A 187 14.00 -11.29 -1.05
C ILE A 187 12.57 -11.70 -0.72
N LEU A 188 12.39 -12.60 0.25
CA LEU A 188 11.07 -13.03 0.72
C LEU A 188 10.25 -11.85 1.28
N TYR A 189 10.86 -11.01 2.13
CA TYR A 189 10.21 -9.82 2.68
C TYR A 189 9.80 -8.83 1.57
N LEU A 190 10.75 -8.46 0.70
CA LEU A 190 10.51 -7.53 -0.41
C LEU A 190 9.43 -8.06 -1.37
N MET A 191 9.44 -9.36 -1.67
CA MET A 191 8.45 -10.03 -2.49
C MET A 191 7.04 -9.89 -1.90
N VAL A 192 6.87 -10.24 -0.63
CA VAL A 192 5.56 -10.17 0.06
C VAL A 192 5.10 -8.72 0.18
N ALA A 193 6.01 -7.81 0.55
CA ALA A 193 5.71 -6.42 0.73
C ALA A 193 5.33 -5.73 -0.60
N PHE A 194 6.00 -6.06 -1.70
CA PHE A 194 5.61 -5.62 -3.04
C PHE A 194 4.24 -6.19 -3.43
N ALA A 195 4.04 -7.51 -3.27
CA ALA A 195 2.79 -8.16 -3.63
C ALA A 195 1.60 -7.56 -2.89
N LEU A 196 1.75 -7.25 -1.59
CA LEU A 196 0.71 -6.58 -0.80
C LEU A 196 0.49 -5.13 -1.24
N LEU A 197 1.51 -4.41 -1.70
CA LEU A 197 1.32 -3.08 -2.29
C LEU A 197 0.43 -3.16 -3.53
N ALA A 198 0.83 -4.01 -4.48
CA ALA A 198 0.13 -4.19 -5.73
C ALA A 198 -1.30 -4.71 -5.51
N TRP A 199 -1.47 -5.58 -4.50
CA TRP A 199 -2.77 -6.10 -4.11
C TRP A 199 -3.74 -4.99 -3.71
N VAL A 200 -3.29 -3.90 -3.07
CA VAL A 200 -4.16 -2.76 -2.73
C VAL A 200 -4.85 -2.19 -3.98
N PHE A 201 -4.13 -2.06 -5.09
CA PHE A 201 -4.69 -1.54 -6.34
C PHE A 201 -5.59 -2.57 -7.04
N VAL A 202 -5.24 -3.85 -6.96
CA VAL A 202 -6.10 -4.94 -7.47
C VAL A 202 -7.44 -4.97 -6.75
N VAL A 203 -7.43 -4.94 -5.41
CA VAL A 203 -8.69 -4.96 -4.63
C VAL A 203 -9.49 -3.67 -4.81
N ALA A 204 -8.84 -2.52 -5.00
CA ALA A 204 -9.51 -1.27 -5.35
C ALA A 204 -10.29 -1.42 -6.67
N GLY A 205 -9.64 -1.87 -7.74
CA GLY A 205 -10.30 -2.12 -9.02
C GLY A 205 -11.41 -3.16 -8.92
N TRP A 206 -11.15 -4.31 -8.30
CA TRP A 206 -12.16 -5.38 -8.22
C TRP A 206 -13.38 -5.01 -7.35
N SER A 207 -13.18 -4.20 -6.31
CA SER A 207 -14.29 -3.70 -5.47
C SER A 207 -15.22 -2.72 -6.20
N LEU A 208 -14.70 -2.04 -7.22
CA LEU A 208 -15.43 -1.05 -8.01
C LEU A 208 -16.03 -1.61 -9.30
N ALA A 209 -15.54 -2.75 -9.78
CA ALA A 209 -16.03 -3.37 -11.01
C ALA A 209 -17.55 -3.59 -11.03
N PRO A 210 -18.22 -4.03 -9.94
CA PRO A 210 -19.68 -4.15 -9.90
C PRO A 210 -20.44 -2.82 -9.98
N GLN A 211 -19.79 -1.69 -9.66
CA GLN A 211 -20.42 -0.36 -9.61
C GLN A 211 -20.14 0.51 -10.85
N LEU A 212 -18.96 0.34 -11.46
CA LEU A 212 -18.46 1.17 -12.55
C LEU A 212 -18.27 0.40 -13.86
N GLY A 213 -18.34 -0.93 -13.83
CA GLY A 213 -17.92 -1.80 -14.93
C GLY A 213 -16.42 -2.04 -14.94
N ARG A 214 -16.01 -3.15 -15.58
CA ARG A 214 -14.62 -3.60 -15.67
C ARG A 214 -13.62 -2.55 -16.19
N PRO A 215 -13.84 -1.86 -17.32
CA PRO A 215 -12.83 -0.96 -17.88
C PRO A 215 -12.57 0.27 -16.99
N ARG A 216 -13.62 0.84 -16.41
CA ARG A 216 -13.51 2.02 -15.54
C ARG A 216 -12.85 1.68 -14.21
N ALA A 217 -13.15 0.50 -13.67
CA ALA A 217 -12.54 0.03 -12.45
C ALA A 217 -11.06 -0.32 -12.62
N ALA A 218 -10.68 -0.88 -13.78
CA ALA A 218 -9.28 -1.06 -14.16
C ALA A 218 -8.56 0.30 -14.32
N GLY A 219 -9.22 1.30 -14.89
CA GLY A 219 -8.70 2.67 -14.97
C GLY A 219 -8.38 3.26 -13.60
N ILE A 220 -9.26 3.08 -12.61
CA ILE A 220 -9.01 3.55 -11.23
C ILE A 220 -7.81 2.83 -10.59
N ALA A 221 -7.69 1.51 -10.77
CA ALA A 221 -6.54 0.77 -10.27
C ALA A 221 -5.24 1.25 -10.92
N LEU A 222 -5.24 1.45 -12.24
CA LEU A 222 -4.10 1.97 -13.00
C LEU A 222 -3.73 3.39 -12.58
N ALA A 223 -4.72 4.25 -12.33
CA ALA A 223 -4.48 5.59 -11.82
C ALA A 223 -3.82 5.58 -10.43
N GLY A 224 -4.26 4.67 -9.55
CA GLY A 224 -3.63 4.46 -8.26
C GLY A 224 -2.19 3.98 -8.35
N VAL A 225 -1.89 3.01 -9.22
CA VAL A 225 -0.51 2.56 -9.50
C VAL A 225 0.32 3.73 -10.02
N GLY A 226 -0.21 4.49 -10.98
CA GLY A 226 0.45 5.67 -11.54
C GLY A 226 0.80 6.71 -10.47
N ILE A 227 -0.14 7.08 -9.60
CA ILE A 227 0.09 8.02 -8.49
C ILE A 227 1.16 7.47 -7.53
N GLY A 228 1.05 6.18 -7.19
CA GLY A 228 1.97 5.48 -6.30
C GLY A 228 3.39 5.37 -6.86
N THR A 229 3.58 5.48 -8.18
CA THR A 229 4.90 5.51 -8.83
C THR A 229 5.38 6.94 -9.10
N ALA A 230 4.51 7.81 -9.61
CA ALA A 230 4.84 9.16 -10.06
C ALA A 230 5.26 10.07 -8.92
N LEU A 231 4.57 10.02 -7.78
CA LEU A 231 4.88 10.90 -6.64
C LEU A 231 6.27 10.61 -6.06
N PRO A 232 6.60 9.35 -5.69
CA PRO A 232 7.97 8.99 -5.33
C PRO A 232 9.02 9.42 -6.34
N ALA A 233 8.87 8.98 -7.58
CA ALA A 233 9.89 9.19 -8.60
C ALA A 233 10.02 10.67 -8.97
N GLY A 234 8.91 11.42 -9.02
CA GLY A 234 8.88 12.85 -9.26
C GLY A 234 9.54 13.64 -8.12
N THR A 235 9.30 13.26 -6.86
CA THR A 235 9.97 13.92 -5.72
C THR A 235 11.48 13.73 -5.77
N ILE A 236 11.95 12.53 -6.09
CA ILE A 236 13.39 12.25 -6.27
C ILE A 236 13.94 13.01 -7.49
N ALA A 237 13.20 13.06 -8.60
CA ALA A 237 13.59 13.77 -9.81
C ALA A 237 13.73 15.30 -9.60
N LEU A 238 12.84 15.89 -8.80
CA LEU A 238 12.78 17.34 -8.58
C LEU A 238 13.68 17.84 -7.44
N ALA A 239 13.70 17.14 -6.32
CA ALA A 239 14.51 17.53 -5.15
C ALA A 239 15.96 17.02 -5.24
N GLY A 240 16.27 16.22 -6.26
CA GLY A 240 17.57 15.60 -6.43
C GLY A 240 17.75 14.38 -5.53
N ALA A 241 18.60 13.46 -5.99
CA ALA A 241 18.87 12.21 -5.28
C ALA A 241 19.36 12.42 -3.85
N GLY A 242 20.20 13.43 -3.60
CA GLY A 242 20.86 13.63 -2.30
C GLY A 242 19.91 13.85 -1.12
N ASP A 243 18.98 14.80 -1.23
CA ASP A 243 18.13 15.23 -0.12
C ASP A 243 16.82 14.42 -0.04
N ALA A 244 16.24 14.09 -1.20
CA ALA A 244 15.07 13.21 -1.27
C ALA A 244 15.41 11.81 -0.76
N LEU A 245 16.55 11.24 -1.20
CA LEU A 245 16.92 9.90 -0.77
C LEU A 245 17.36 9.91 0.69
N ARG A 246 18.08 10.92 1.21
CA ARG A 246 18.40 10.99 2.66
C ARG A 246 17.14 10.88 3.54
N SER A 247 16.10 11.67 3.25
CA SER A 247 14.84 11.64 4.03
C SER A 247 14.03 10.33 3.86
N TRP A 248 14.24 9.60 2.77
CA TRP A 248 13.55 8.33 2.46
C TRP A 248 14.31 7.10 2.93
N ASN A 249 15.64 7.18 2.94
CA ASN A 249 16.59 6.13 3.23
C ASN A 249 16.75 5.85 4.73
N GLU A 250 16.45 6.85 5.53
CA GLU A 250 16.33 6.68 6.98
C GLU A 250 15.14 5.78 7.33
N GLN A 251 14.17 5.59 6.43
CA GLN A 251 12.98 4.79 6.71
C GLN A 251 13.27 3.28 6.59
N VAL A 252 12.69 2.48 7.48
CA VAL A 252 12.41 1.04 7.28
C VAL A 252 11.33 0.87 6.20
N GLY A 253 11.60 1.45 5.02
CA GLY A 253 10.77 1.40 3.84
C GLY A 253 10.99 0.08 3.13
N ILE A 254 9.90 -0.46 2.59
CA ILE A 254 9.78 -1.73 1.86
C ILE A 254 10.72 -1.88 0.65
N LEU A 255 11.54 -0.88 0.34
CA LEU A 255 12.57 -0.95 -0.68
C LEU A 255 13.83 -0.24 -0.14
N PRO A 256 15.02 -0.77 -0.41
CA PRO A 256 16.28 -0.20 0.00
C PRO A 256 16.61 1.04 -0.82
N TRP A 257 16.17 2.20 -0.37
CA TRP A 257 16.46 3.44 -1.07
C TRP A 257 17.80 4.06 -0.61
N ASP A 258 18.77 3.24 -0.19
CA ASP A 258 20.15 3.65 0.18
C ASP A 258 21.00 4.02 -1.04
N LEU A 259 20.38 4.85 -1.86
CA LEU A 259 20.88 5.40 -3.10
C LEU A 259 21.77 6.63 -2.82
N ALA A 260 21.64 7.25 -1.64
CA ALA A 260 22.50 8.34 -1.18
C ALA A 260 23.91 7.86 -0.74
N ARG A 261 24.10 6.57 -0.44
CA ARG A 261 25.44 5.97 -0.28
C ARG A 261 25.98 5.34 -1.57
N LEU A 262 25.13 5.05 -2.57
CA LEU A 262 25.59 4.65 -3.91
C LEU A 262 26.40 5.75 -4.60
N THR A 263 26.11 7.02 -4.34
CA THR A 263 26.89 8.16 -4.84
C THR A 263 28.29 8.23 -4.24
N GLY A 264 28.55 7.51 -3.13
CA GLY A 264 29.87 7.44 -2.49
C GLY A 264 30.68 6.18 -2.82
N MET A 265 30.08 5.12 -3.38
CA MET A 265 30.76 3.83 -3.65
C MET A 265 30.92 3.48 -5.14
N ARG A 266 30.23 4.16 -6.06
CA ARG A 266 30.51 4.12 -7.50
C ARG A 266 30.80 5.53 -7.96
N ASP A 267 31.84 5.70 -8.79
CA ASP A 267 32.12 6.93 -9.53
C ASP A 267 30.80 7.54 -10.03
N GLY A 268 30.46 8.70 -9.50
CA GLY A 268 29.09 9.16 -9.33
C GLY A 268 28.24 9.20 -10.60
N ALA A 269 27.09 8.53 -10.55
CA ALA A 269 25.82 9.00 -11.11
C ALA A 269 24.72 8.04 -10.65
N PHE A 270 23.91 8.45 -9.68
CA PHE A 270 22.61 7.82 -9.47
C PHE A 270 21.84 7.96 -10.79
N PRO A 271 21.23 6.89 -11.36
CA PRO A 271 20.63 6.94 -12.69
C PRO A 271 19.32 7.72 -12.65
N MET A 272 19.44 9.05 -12.56
CA MET A 272 18.33 10.00 -12.53
C MET A 272 17.47 9.87 -13.78
N GLU A 273 18.03 9.41 -14.89
CA GLU A 273 17.30 9.04 -16.09
C GLU A 273 16.28 7.93 -15.83
N LEU A 274 16.65 6.86 -15.11
CA LEU A 274 15.72 5.77 -14.77
C LEU A 274 14.63 6.26 -13.82
N VAL A 275 14.97 7.16 -12.89
CA VAL A 275 13.97 7.78 -12.00
C VAL A 275 13.02 8.70 -12.77
N GLY A 276 13.54 9.50 -13.70
CA GLY A 276 12.74 10.32 -14.60
C GLY A 276 11.82 9.49 -15.48
N VAL A 277 12.31 8.37 -16.02
CA VAL A 277 11.51 7.40 -16.80
C VAL A 277 10.41 6.79 -15.92
N ALA A 278 10.72 6.37 -14.68
CA ALA A 278 9.72 5.86 -13.75
C ALA A 278 8.66 6.91 -13.41
N ALA A 279 9.05 8.17 -13.21
CA ALA A 279 8.13 9.27 -12.99
C ALA A 279 7.21 9.48 -14.20
N ALA A 280 7.77 9.50 -15.41
CA ALA A 280 7.02 9.63 -16.65
C ALA A 280 6.03 8.48 -16.86
N ILE A 281 6.46 7.23 -16.64
CA ILE A 281 5.59 6.05 -16.70
C ILE A 281 4.45 6.19 -15.67
N GLY A 282 4.74 6.63 -14.46
CA GLY A 282 3.73 6.86 -13.42
C GLY A 282 2.71 7.93 -13.83
N VAL A 283 3.16 9.04 -14.42
CA VAL A 283 2.28 10.11 -14.92
C VAL A 283 1.41 9.58 -16.06
N ILE A 284 2.00 8.88 -17.03
CA ILE A 284 1.26 8.29 -18.16
C ILE A 284 0.21 7.30 -17.66
N ALA A 285 0.58 6.39 -16.75
CA ALA A 285 -0.35 5.45 -16.13
C ALA A 285 -1.48 6.18 -15.38
N THR A 286 -1.17 7.27 -14.67
CA THR A 286 -2.17 8.10 -13.98
C THR A 286 -3.17 8.70 -14.97
N VAL A 287 -2.68 9.34 -16.03
CA VAL A 287 -3.52 9.97 -17.06
C VAL A 287 -4.37 8.95 -17.78
N VAL A 288 -3.76 7.86 -18.28
CA VAL A 288 -4.48 6.78 -18.97
C VAL A 288 -5.52 6.15 -18.04
N GLY A 289 -5.17 5.90 -16.78
CA GLY A 289 -6.09 5.38 -15.77
C GLY A 289 -7.30 6.29 -15.54
N ILE A 290 -7.08 7.60 -15.38
CA ILE A 290 -8.14 8.60 -15.24
C ILE A 290 -9.04 8.60 -16.48
N LEU A 291 -8.45 8.66 -17.69
CA LEU A 291 -9.19 8.66 -18.96
C LEU A 291 -10.07 7.41 -19.12
N LEU A 292 -9.55 6.23 -18.75
CA LEU A 292 -10.31 4.98 -18.75
C LEU A 292 -11.43 4.96 -17.70
N ALA A 293 -11.24 5.66 -16.58
CA ALA A 293 -12.21 5.72 -15.48
C ALA A 293 -13.35 6.73 -15.72
N LEU A 294 -13.18 7.68 -16.64
CA LEU A 294 -14.21 8.65 -16.99
C LEU A 294 -15.45 7.95 -17.59
N PRO A 295 -16.67 8.44 -17.27
CA PRO A 295 -17.87 7.93 -17.90
C PRO A 295 -17.82 8.27 -19.40
N ARG A 296 -17.87 7.24 -20.26
CA ARG A 296 -18.09 7.46 -21.71
C ARG A 296 -19.45 8.09 -21.87
N ARG A 297 -19.49 9.34 -22.36
CA ARG A 297 -20.74 9.98 -22.77
C ARG A 297 -21.26 9.16 -23.94
N VAL A 298 -22.25 8.31 -23.71
CA VAL A 298 -23.08 7.79 -24.79
C VAL A 298 -23.79 9.01 -25.33
N TYR A 299 -23.38 9.45 -26.51
CA TYR A 299 -24.15 10.41 -27.29
C TYR A 299 -25.42 9.65 -27.69
N GLU A 300 -26.45 9.69 -26.85
CA GLU A 300 -27.78 9.22 -27.22
C GLU A 300 -28.23 10.10 -28.38
N ARG A 301 -28.02 9.59 -29.60
CA ARG A 301 -28.74 10.03 -30.78
C ARG A 301 -30.20 9.68 -30.50
N ARG A 302 -30.91 10.65 -29.94
CA ARG A 302 -32.37 10.64 -29.83
C ARG A 302 -32.91 10.67 -31.25
N THR A 303 -33.01 9.51 -31.89
CA THR A 303 -33.84 9.34 -33.09
C THR A 303 -35.27 9.56 -32.64
N ARG A 304 -35.79 10.74 -32.99
CA ARG A 304 -37.21 11.07 -33.00
C ARG A 304 -37.96 10.13 -33.93
#